data_AF-A0A951BRG7-F1
#
_entry.id   AF-A0A951BRG7-F1
#
_cell.length_a   1.000
_cell.length_b   1.000
_cell.length_c   1.000
_cell.angle_alpha   90.00
_cell.angle_beta   90.00
_cell.angle_gamma   90.00
#
_symmetry.space_group_name_H-M   'P 1'
#
loop_
_entity.id
_entity.type
_entity.pdbx_description
1 polymer ?
#
loop_
_entity_poly.entity_id
_entity_poly.type
_entity_poly.pdbx_seq_one_letter_code
_entity_poly.pdbx_strand_id
1 'polypeptide(L)'
;MANLRPDRTGLPFVVWISQRGNARHDVRVNVTPGPAWQPERAASVAVRPAVRVVQGELPAADLALLGRWIARNEPVLIDFWEGRIAYTEDALALIEKP
;
A
#
# COMPACT_ATOMS: atom_id res chain seq x y z
N MET A 1 7.50 -5.64 -6.70
CA MET A 1 6.24 -4.93 -6.40
C MET A 1 5.12 -5.94 -6.51
N ALA A 2 4.14 -5.88 -5.62
CA ALA A 2 3.01 -6.80 -5.57
C ALA A 2 1.69 -6.02 -5.51
N ASN A 3 0.67 -6.48 -6.22
CA ASN A 3 -0.68 -5.94 -6.18
C ASN A 3 -1.61 -6.80 -5.33
N LEU A 4 -2.22 -6.16 -4.33
CA LEU A 4 -3.15 -6.76 -3.40
C LEU A 4 -4.56 -6.43 -3.89
N ARG A 5 -5.27 -7.50 -4.24
CA ARG A 5 -6.66 -7.50 -4.70
C ARG A 5 -7.65 -7.08 -3.59
N PRO A 6 -8.82 -6.49 -3.94
CA PRO A 6 -9.85 -6.09 -2.99
C PRO A 6 -10.26 -7.15 -1.95
N ASP A 7 -10.37 -8.41 -2.34
CA ASP A 7 -10.67 -9.53 -1.45
C ASP A 7 -9.55 -9.85 -0.45
N ARG A 8 -8.30 -9.44 -0.71
CA ARG A 8 -7.18 -9.54 0.22
C ARG A 8 -7.16 -8.39 1.22
N THR A 9 -7.38 -7.16 0.75
CA THR A 9 -7.28 -5.94 1.58
C THR A 9 -8.59 -5.54 2.24
N GLY A 10 -9.74 -6.01 1.74
CA GLY A 10 -11.06 -5.50 2.14
C GLY A 10 -11.36 -4.08 1.63
N LEU A 11 -10.52 -3.53 0.74
CA LEU A 11 -10.66 -2.17 0.20
C LEU A 11 -11.31 -2.21 -1.20
N PRO A 12 -12.00 -1.14 -1.64
CA PRO A 12 -12.67 -1.10 -2.94
C PRO A 12 -11.71 -0.92 -4.14
N PHE A 13 -10.40 -0.95 -3.91
CA PHE A 13 -9.36 -0.72 -4.90
C PHE A 13 -8.15 -1.64 -4.67
N VAL A 14 -7.26 -1.69 -5.66
CA VAL A 14 -6.02 -2.46 -5.59
C VAL A 14 -4.95 -1.65 -4.85
N VAL A 15 -4.26 -2.29 -3.91
CA VAL A 15 -3.12 -1.71 -3.20
C VAL A 15 -1.83 -2.33 -3.71
N TRP A 16 -0.84 -1.52 -4.03
CA TRP A 16 0.47 -1.96 -4.47
C TRP A 16 1.49 -1.73 -3.37
N ILE A 17 2.22 -2.78 -3.01
CA ILE A 17 3.32 -2.73 -2.05
C ILE A 17 4.64 -3.12 -2.73
N SER A 18 5.75 -2.62 -2.22
CA SER A 18 7.07 -2.97 -2.72
C SER A 18 8.10 -2.91 -1.59
N GLN A 19 9.21 -3.63 -1.77
CA GLN A 19 10.42 -3.38 -1.01
C GLN A 19 11.08 -2.06 -1.47
N ARG A 20 11.96 -1.50 -0.64
CA ARG A 20 12.61 -0.20 -0.85
C ARG A 20 13.42 -0.13 -2.15
N GLY A 21 14.22 -1.14 -2.44
CA GLY A 21 15.20 -1.10 -3.53
C GLY A 21 16.06 0.17 -3.46
N ASN A 22 16.12 0.93 -4.56
CA ASN A 22 16.88 2.18 -4.66
C ASN A 22 16.06 3.46 -4.36
N ALA A 23 14.88 3.33 -3.74
CA ALA A 23 14.03 4.46 -3.46
C ALA A 23 14.68 5.46 -2.47
N ARG A 24 14.53 6.76 -2.76
CA ARG A 24 14.99 7.87 -1.91
C ARG A 24 13.94 8.37 -0.93
N HIS A 25 12.71 7.88 -1.03
CA HIS A 25 11.62 8.19 -0.11
C HIS A 25 11.44 7.06 0.90
N ASP A 26 10.72 7.35 1.99
CA ASP A 26 10.27 6.34 2.95
C ASP A 26 9.12 5.48 2.35
N VAL A 27 8.63 4.51 3.12
CA VAL A 27 7.58 3.56 2.75
C VAL A 27 6.32 4.25 2.19
N ARG A 28 5.88 3.73 1.04
CA ARG A 28 4.67 4.13 0.35
C ARG A 28 3.91 2.90 -0.10
N VAL A 29 2.60 3.09 -0.24
CA VAL A 29 1.76 2.19 -1.03
C VAL A 29 1.23 2.98 -2.23
N ASN A 30 0.97 2.29 -3.34
CA ASN A 30 0.21 2.90 -4.44
C ASN A 30 -1.19 2.29 -4.48
N VAL A 31 -2.15 3.02 -5.02
CA VAL A 31 -3.52 2.53 -5.21
C VAL A 31 -3.97 2.77 -6.64
N THR A 32 -4.68 1.79 -7.20
CA THR A 32 -5.30 1.89 -8.53
C THR A 32 -6.73 1.35 -8.49
N PRO A 33 -7.63 1.85 -9.36
CA PRO A 33 -9.03 1.39 -9.40
C PRO A 33 -9.18 -0.06 -9.91
N GLY A 34 -8.15 -0.62 -10.54
CA GLY A 34 -8.18 -1.98 -11.07
C GLY A 34 -6.79 -2.64 -11.06
N PRO A 35 -6.71 -3.92 -11.47
CA PRO A 35 -5.49 -4.73 -11.39
C PRO A 35 -4.41 -4.32 -12.39
N ALA A 36 -4.77 -3.60 -13.45
CA ALA A 36 -3.83 -3.04 -14.41
C ALA A 36 -3.20 -1.75 -13.87
N TRP A 37 -1.87 -1.67 -13.90
CA TRP A 37 -1.13 -0.46 -13.55
C TRP A 37 -1.48 0.66 -14.55
N GLN A 38 -2.06 1.74 -14.03
CA GLN A 38 -2.51 2.92 -14.77
C GLN A 38 -1.89 4.16 -14.11
N PRO A 39 -0.70 4.63 -14.54
CA PRO A 39 0.01 5.73 -13.91
C PRO A 39 -0.85 6.99 -13.69
N GLU A 40 -1.70 7.31 -14.66
CA GLU A 40 -2.60 8.47 -14.67
C GLU A 40 -3.78 8.35 -13.70
N ARG A 41 -4.05 7.15 -13.19
CA ARG A 41 -5.11 6.87 -12.19
C ARG A 41 -4.55 6.29 -10.90
N ALA A 42 -3.22 6.29 -10.76
CA ALA A 42 -2.55 5.81 -9.58
C ALA A 42 -2.37 6.95 -8.57
N ALA A 43 -2.66 6.68 -7.31
CA ALA A 43 -2.24 7.56 -6.22
C ALA A 43 -1.14 6.88 -5.41
N SER A 44 -0.12 7.64 -5.06
CA SER A 44 0.95 7.22 -4.14
C SER A 44 0.69 7.81 -2.78
N VAL A 45 0.69 6.97 -1.74
CA VAL A 45 0.34 7.33 -0.37
C VAL A 45 1.51 6.97 0.54
N ALA A 46 2.05 7.97 1.24
CA ALA A 46 3.05 7.75 2.27
C ALA A 46 2.43 7.02 3.46
N VAL A 47 3.17 6.07 4.04
CA VAL A 47 2.78 5.40 5.30
C VAL A 47 3.35 6.16 6.50
N ARG A 48 4.63 6.54 6.43
CA ARG A 48 5.34 7.32 7.46
C ARG A 48 5.78 8.69 6.95
N PRO A 49 5.92 9.70 7.85
CA PRO A 49 5.56 9.69 9.27
C PRO A 49 4.04 9.80 9.53
N ALA A 50 3.24 10.01 8.49
CA ALA A 50 1.79 10.05 8.55
C ALA A 50 1.20 9.61 7.21
N VAL A 51 0.00 9.01 7.27
CA VAL A 51 -0.73 8.60 6.07
C VAL A 51 -1.20 9.82 5.30
N ARG A 52 -0.65 10.04 4.10
CA ARG A 52 -1.05 11.13 3.21
C ARG A 52 -0.74 10.84 1.76
N VAL A 53 -1.56 11.37 0.86
CA VAL A 53 -1.27 11.33 -0.58
C VAL A 53 -0.04 12.19 -0.86
N VAL A 54 0.93 11.63 -1.60
CA VAL A 54 2.15 12.32 -2.04
C VAL A 54 2.18 12.55 -3.55
N GLN A 55 1.39 11.80 -4.31
CA GLN A 55 1.25 11.94 -5.76
C GLN A 55 -0.10 11.36 -6.20
N GLY A 56 -0.71 11.96 -7.22
CA GLY A 56 -2.01 11.54 -7.75
C GLY A 56 -3.18 11.99 -6.88
N GLU A 57 -4.37 11.46 -7.17
CA GLU A 57 -5.61 11.81 -6.49
C GLU A 57 -6.25 10.57 -5.88
N LEU A 58 -6.68 10.70 -4.62
CA LEU A 58 -7.45 9.69 -3.91
C LEU A 58 -8.57 10.40 -3.16
N PRO A 59 -9.86 10.03 -3.36
CA PRO A 59 -10.96 10.61 -2.61
C PRO A 59 -10.73 10.52 -1.10
N ALA A 60 -11.16 11.54 -0.34
CA ALA A 60 -10.95 11.58 1.11
C ALA A 60 -11.54 10.36 1.84
N ALA A 61 -12.68 9.84 1.37
CA ALA A 61 -13.30 8.63 1.90
C ALA A 61 -12.42 7.38 1.69
N ASP A 62 -11.81 7.26 0.50
CA ASP A 62 -10.90 6.17 0.16
C ASP A 62 -9.58 6.28 0.92
N LEU A 63 -9.06 7.50 1.10
CA LEU A 63 -7.89 7.74 1.94
C LEU A 63 -8.16 7.37 3.40
N ALA A 64 -9.36 7.64 3.92
CA ALA A 64 -9.74 7.25 5.28
C ALA A 64 -9.85 5.72 5.43
N LEU A 65 -10.38 5.01 4.43
CA LEU A 65 -10.40 3.55 4.38
C LEU A 65 -8.99 2.97 4.33
N LEU A 66 -8.16 3.48 3.42
CA LEU A 66 -6.76 3.10 3.28
C LEU A 66 -5.98 3.37 4.56
N GLY A 67 -6.21 4.51 5.22
CA GLY A 67 -5.55 4.86 6.48
C GLY A 67 -5.84 3.88 7.61
N ARG A 68 -7.09 3.42 7.75
CA ARG A 68 -7.44 2.37 8.73
C ARG A 68 -6.74 1.05 8.41
N TRP A 69 -6.71 0.67 7.14
CA TRP A 69 -6.02 -0.53 6.70
C TRP A 69 -4.50 -0.43 6.92
N ILE A 70 -3.88 0.70 6.60
CA ILE A 70 -2.46 0.97 6.85
C ILE A 70 -2.17 0.90 8.35
N ALA A 71 -2.98 1.54 9.21
CA ALA A 71 -2.74 1.55 10.65
C ALA A 71 -2.70 0.14 11.26
N ARG A 72 -3.53 -0.79 10.75
CA ARG A 72 -3.51 -2.20 11.18
C ARG A 72 -2.30 -2.97 10.64
N ASN A 73 -1.87 -2.66 9.41
CA ASN A 73 -0.84 -3.39 8.69
C ASN A 73 0.53 -2.71 8.68
N GLU A 74 0.70 -1.59 9.41
CA GLU A 74 1.91 -0.75 9.36
C GLU A 74 3.19 -1.54 9.63
N PRO A 75 3.27 -2.41 10.66
CA PRO A 75 4.47 -3.21 10.89
C PRO A 75 4.83 -4.08 9.68
N VAL A 76 3.85 -4.74 9.06
CA VAL A 76 4.06 -5.60 7.89
C VAL A 76 4.53 -4.79 6.68
N LEU A 77 3.93 -3.62 6.44
CA LEU A 77 4.30 -2.74 5.33
C LEU A 77 5.74 -2.20 5.48
N ILE A 78 6.13 -1.83 6.70
CA ILE A 78 7.50 -1.35 6.99
C ILE A 78 8.49 -2.50 6.90
N ASP A 79 8.19 -3.66 7.49
CA ASP A 79 9.11 -4.79 7.51
C ASP A 79 9.32 -5.35 6.10
N PHE A 80 8.26 -5.38 5.28
CA PHE A 80 8.40 -5.69 3.85
C PHE A 80 9.19 -4.61 3.11
N TRP A 81 8.91 -3.32 3.34
CA TRP A 81 9.65 -2.22 2.73
C TRP A 81 11.16 -2.31 2.99
N GLU A 82 11.56 -2.55 4.23
CA GLU A 82 12.98 -2.66 4.64
C GLU A 82 13.61 -4.03 4.29
N GLY A 83 12.86 -4.95 3.69
CA GLY A 83 13.35 -6.28 3.31
C GLY A 83 13.54 -7.25 4.49
N ARG A 84 12.99 -6.94 5.67
CA ARG A 84 12.94 -7.86 6.82
C ARG A 84 11.96 -9.00 6.56
N ILE A 85 10.88 -8.73 5.83
CA ILE A 85 10.07 -9.75 5.16
C ILE A 85 10.60 -9.87 3.72
N ALA A 86 11.26 -11.00 3.43
CA ALA A 86 11.98 -11.19 2.17
C ALA A 86 11.05 -11.48 1.00
N TYR A 87 9.99 -12.26 1.22
CA TYR A 87 9.12 -12.76 0.17
C TYR A 87 7.73 -12.13 0.23
N THR A 88 7.09 -12.00 -0.94
CA THR A 88 5.77 -11.38 -1.03
C THR A 88 4.71 -12.24 -0.37
N GLU A 89 4.83 -13.56 -0.48
CA GLU A 89 3.89 -14.53 0.09
C GLU A 89 3.83 -14.42 1.61
N ASP A 90 4.98 -14.20 2.26
CA ASP A 90 5.08 -14.00 3.71
C ASP A 90 4.40 -12.70 4.14
N ALA A 91 4.62 -11.61 3.40
CA ALA A 91 3.93 -10.35 3.66
C ALA A 91 2.41 -10.53 3.51
N LEU A 92 1.96 -11.20 2.45
CA LEU A 92 0.53 -11.45 2.18
C LEU A 92 -0.14 -12.31 3.25
N ALA A 93 0.59 -13.24 3.86
CA ALA A 93 0.08 -14.07 4.96
C ALA A 93 -0.18 -13.27 6.25
N LEU A 94 0.53 -12.15 6.42
CA LEU A 94 0.42 -11.26 7.58
C LEU A 94 -0.54 -10.08 7.36
N ILE A 95 -0.99 -9.83 6.12
CA ILE A 95 -1.95 -8.75 5.84
C ILE A 95 -3.33 -9.09 6.40
N GLU A 96 -3.86 -8.16 7.19
CA GLU A 96 -5.19 -8.19 7.77
C GLU A 96 -6.14 -7.23 7.05
N LYS A 97 -7.44 -7.60 7.03
CA LYS A 97 -8.53 -6.72 6.57
C LYS A 97 -8.87 -5.69 7.67
N PRO A 98 -9.53 -4.56 7.35
CA PRO A 98 -9.98 -3.55 8.33
C PRO A 98 -11.01 -4.09 9.32
#